data_AF-A0A5K0VD41-F1
#
_entry.id   AF-A0A5K0VD41-F1
#
_cell.length_a   1.000
_cell.length_b   1.000
_cell.length_c   1.000
_cell.angle_alpha   90.00
_cell.angle_beta   90.00
_cell.angle_gamma   90.00
#
_symmetry.space_group_name_H-M   'P 1'
#
loop_
_entity.id
_entity.type
_entity.pdbx_description
1 polymer ?
#
loop_
_entity_poly.entity_id
_entity_poly.type
_entity_poly.pdbx_seq_one_letter_code
_entity_poly.pdbx_strand_id
1 'polypeptide(L)'
;IPRFGRLHGDIFIGSPCVIGDSIRAVGGMTIILAVVEAAETRDMLHMALSLLASALHKNPKNVHDMRACRGYHLLALFLYRRMALLDLQLLNILFQIAACEASFCGTWKLQQNEGMSNISQASMVTYDHGTMARSPDEFLAFGFLGDLEGFMEEKDLVNCISEVESAGLKQQNLNCMVLSNVDMVEHVLLDWTLWATATIPIQIALLRFLEHLVLMNWYRIHNLAILRQINLVKYLLITMQRDDIEVTVLEKLVVLLRSILGDGFIGSELELVVRFVIMSFGPPELAEDHQVRREPMGNHIIVRNMLLEMLIDLQVAIKSEEVLEQWHRIVSSKLITFFLDEAIHPTSMRWVMILLGVCLTSSSFSLKFHISGGFQGLTGILPSFYDSPEVYYILFCLVFGKDVYPRLPEVRMLDFHALIPRCLSQNELKFVDLLESVVAMAKTTFDKLSLEATVACEAGVHSPVSASLTAELAEETKHIGVELQGEALMHKTYAARLMGGTAEAPAAAASILRFMVDLAKMCHQFSAICQRADFLKCCVDLYFS
;
A
#
# COMPACT_ATOMS: atom_id res chain seq x y z
N ILE A 1 -51.44 41.63 -3.21
CA ILE A 1 -51.33 42.13 -4.60
C ILE A 1 -49.93 41.78 -5.11
N PRO A 2 -49.78 40.84 -6.06
CA PRO A 2 -48.48 40.58 -6.66
C PRO A 2 -48.09 41.76 -7.55
N ARG A 3 -46.89 42.31 -7.33
CA ARG A 3 -46.35 43.39 -8.16
C ARG A 3 -45.76 42.76 -9.42
N PHE A 4 -46.41 42.94 -10.56
CA PHE A 4 -45.86 42.57 -11.86
C PHE A 4 -44.84 43.62 -12.29
N GLY A 5 -43.59 43.21 -12.47
CA GLY A 5 -42.57 43.98 -13.18
C GLY A 5 -42.56 43.62 -14.66
N ARG A 6 -42.53 44.62 -15.55
CA ARG A 6 -42.28 44.41 -16.99
C ARG A 6 -40.84 44.80 -17.30
N LEU A 7 -40.08 43.86 -17.86
CA LEU A 7 -38.76 44.14 -18.42
C LEU A 7 -38.97 44.73 -19.82
N HIS A 8 -38.51 45.95 -20.05
CA HIS A 8 -38.53 46.60 -21.37
C HIS A 8 -37.10 46.69 -21.90
N GLY A 9 -36.87 46.13 -23.10
CA GLY A 9 -35.59 46.18 -23.80
C GLY A 9 -35.60 45.26 -25.02
N ASP A 10 -34.65 45.49 -25.93
CA ASP A 10 -34.44 44.64 -27.09
C ASP A 10 -33.80 43.30 -26.66
N ILE A 11 -34.28 42.20 -27.24
CA ILE A 11 -33.75 40.86 -26.99
C ILE A 11 -32.71 40.55 -28.05
N PHE A 12 -31.45 40.39 -27.65
CA PHE A 12 -30.38 39.89 -28.50
C PHE A 12 -29.98 38.49 -28.06
N ILE A 13 -29.76 37.58 -29.03
CA ILE A 13 -29.11 36.29 -28.75
C ILE A 13 -27.62 36.59 -28.57
N GLY A 14 -27.18 36.74 -27.32
CA GLY A 14 -25.76 36.69 -27.00
C GLY A 14 -25.29 35.25 -27.06
N SER A 15 -24.52 34.88 -28.09
CA SER A 15 -23.70 33.68 -28.02
C SER A 15 -22.45 34.04 -27.21
N PRO A 16 -22.29 33.57 -25.97
CA PRO A 16 -21.06 33.83 -25.23
C PRO A 16 -19.88 33.21 -26.00
N CYS A 17 -19.05 34.05 -26.62
CA CYS A 17 -17.76 33.62 -27.15
C CYS A 17 -16.85 33.36 -25.96
N VAL A 18 -16.67 32.09 -25.61
CA VAL A 18 -15.71 31.70 -24.58
C VAL A 18 -14.31 31.88 -25.17
N ILE A 19 -13.32 32.24 -24.34
CA ILE A 19 -11.91 32.41 -24.77
C ILE A 19 -11.42 31.22 -25.61
N GLY A 20 -11.87 30.01 -25.28
CA GLY A 20 -11.57 28.79 -26.04
C GLY A 20 -12.01 28.82 -27.51
N ASP A 21 -13.07 29.55 -27.87
CA ASP A 21 -13.50 29.68 -29.27
C ASP A 21 -12.73 30.78 -30.00
N SER A 22 -12.39 31.86 -29.30
CA SER A 22 -11.64 33.00 -29.88
C SER A 22 -10.17 32.69 -30.13
N ILE A 23 -9.54 31.83 -29.32
CA ILE A 23 -8.11 31.51 -29.45
C ILE A 23 -7.77 30.93 -30.83
N ARG A 24 -8.71 30.22 -31.45
CA ARG A 24 -8.53 29.60 -32.77
C ARG A 24 -8.30 30.61 -33.88
N ALA A 25 -8.95 31.78 -33.82
CA ALA A 25 -8.77 32.83 -34.80
C ALA A 25 -7.33 33.40 -34.80
N VAL A 26 -6.63 33.26 -33.68
CA VAL A 26 -5.28 33.81 -33.50
C VAL A 26 -4.20 32.75 -33.78
N GLY A 27 -4.55 31.46 -33.78
CA GLY A 27 -3.63 30.34 -34.04
C GLY A 27 -3.87 29.09 -33.18
N GLY A 28 -4.84 29.13 -32.26
CA GLY A 28 -5.28 27.97 -31.49
C GLY A 28 -4.40 27.62 -30.30
N MET A 29 -4.40 26.34 -29.92
CA MET A 29 -3.69 25.85 -28.72
C MET A 29 -2.17 25.95 -28.82
N THR A 30 -1.60 25.95 -30.03
CA THR A 30 -0.15 26.07 -30.25
C THR A 30 0.40 27.41 -29.77
N ILE A 31 -0.37 28.49 -29.87
CA ILE A 31 0.03 29.80 -29.36
C ILE A 31 0.06 29.80 -27.84
N ILE A 32 -0.95 29.21 -27.18
CA ILE A 32 -0.95 29.12 -25.72
C ILE A 32 0.27 28.34 -25.25
N LEU A 33 0.59 27.22 -25.91
CA LEU A 33 1.79 26.44 -25.61
C LEU A 33 3.09 27.23 -25.81
N ALA A 34 3.19 28.04 -26.88
CA ALA A 34 4.33 28.92 -27.11
C ALA A 34 4.44 30.01 -26.02
N VAL A 35 3.33 30.53 -25.50
CA VAL A 35 3.32 31.47 -24.37
C VAL A 35 3.79 30.79 -23.08
N VAL A 36 3.42 29.52 -22.85
CA VAL A 36 3.94 28.73 -21.73
C VAL A 36 5.45 28.54 -21.86
N GLU A 37 5.96 28.21 -23.05
CA GLU A 37 7.39 28.06 -23.32
C GLU A 37 8.16 29.37 -23.08
N ALA A 38 7.60 30.50 -23.52
CA ALA A 38 8.20 31.83 -23.41
C ALA A 38 8.13 32.44 -21.99
N ALA A 39 7.45 31.80 -21.03
CA ALA A 39 7.35 32.31 -19.67
C ALA A 39 8.71 32.24 -18.94
N GLU A 40 9.25 33.40 -18.54
CA GLU A 40 10.53 33.51 -17.80
C GLU A 40 10.33 33.79 -16.31
N THR A 41 9.15 34.27 -15.92
CA THR A 41 8.81 34.60 -14.54
C THR A 41 7.63 33.76 -14.06
N ARG A 42 7.51 33.61 -12.73
CA ARG A 42 6.39 32.88 -12.12
C ARG A 42 5.04 33.47 -12.52
N ASP A 43 4.91 34.79 -12.54
CA ASP A 43 3.65 35.45 -12.86
C ASP A 43 3.27 35.26 -14.35
N MET A 44 4.26 35.28 -15.25
CA MET A 44 4.04 34.93 -16.67
C MET A 44 3.58 33.48 -16.82
N LEU A 45 4.22 32.55 -16.12
CA LEU A 45 3.85 31.14 -16.15
C LEU A 45 2.44 30.91 -15.60
N HIS A 46 2.08 31.59 -14.51
CA HIS A 46 0.74 31.58 -13.93
C HIS A 46 -0.32 32.05 -14.91
N MET A 47 -0.09 33.19 -15.57
CA MET A 47 -1.01 33.72 -16.58
C MET A 47 -1.13 32.79 -17.78
N ALA A 48 -0.01 32.20 -18.23
CA ALA A 48 0.01 31.25 -19.34
C ALA A 48 -0.78 29.97 -19.03
N LEU A 49 -0.57 29.38 -17.85
CA LEU A 49 -1.31 28.18 -17.42
C LEU A 49 -2.78 28.48 -17.13
N SER A 50 -3.11 29.66 -16.59
CA SER A 50 -4.49 30.09 -16.38
C SER A 50 -5.23 30.26 -17.71
N LEU A 51 -4.56 30.82 -18.72
CA LEU A 51 -5.08 30.92 -20.07
C LEU A 51 -5.28 29.53 -20.69
N LEU A 52 -4.33 28.62 -20.50
CA LEU A 52 -4.45 27.22 -20.93
C LEU A 52 -5.65 26.53 -20.29
N ALA A 53 -5.81 26.66 -18.98
CA ALA A 53 -6.95 26.10 -18.26
C ALA A 53 -8.28 26.65 -18.75
N SER A 54 -8.35 27.97 -18.96
CA SER A 54 -9.55 28.64 -19.48
C SER A 54 -9.88 28.21 -20.91
N ALA A 55 -8.87 28.01 -21.77
CA ALA A 55 -9.06 27.58 -23.14
C ALA A 55 -9.52 26.11 -23.25
N LEU A 56 -9.08 25.25 -22.32
CA LEU A 56 -9.47 23.84 -22.28
C LEU A 56 -10.79 23.59 -21.54
N HIS A 57 -11.19 24.49 -20.63
CA HIS A 57 -12.38 24.31 -19.81
C HIS A 57 -13.64 24.15 -20.67
N LYS A 58 -14.29 22.98 -20.55
CA LYS A 58 -15.51 22.61 -21.28
C LYS A 58 -15.42 22.80 -22.81
N ASN A 59 -14.22 22.72 -23.40
CA ASN A 59 -14.03 22.85 -24.85
C ASN A 59 -13.40 21.57 -25.45
N PRO A 60 -14.21 20.61 -25.93
CA PRO A 60 -13.71 19.33 -26.44
C PRO A 60 -12.88 19.48 -27.72
N LYS A 61 -13.07 20.55 -28.50
CA LYS A 61 -12.28 20.82 -29.71
C LYS A 61 -10.85 21.19 -29.34
N ASN A 62 -10.66 22.06 -28.36
CA ASN A 62 -9.33 22.44 -27.89
C ASN A 62 -8.60 21.27 -27.22
N VAL A 63 -9.32 20.40 -26.50
CA VAL A 63 -8.77 19.14 -25.98
C VAL A 63 -8.33 18.23 -27.13
N HIS A 64 -9.12 18.14 -28.21
CA HIS A 64 -8.74 17.38 -29.40
C HIS A 64 -7.50 17.97 -30.09
N ASP A 65 -7.43 19.29 -30.23
CA ASP A 65 -6.29 19.99 -30.81
C ASP A 65 -5.01 19.76 -29.98
N MET A 66 -5.10 19.82 -28.64
CA MET A 66 -4.00 19.45 -27.74
C MET A 66 -3.54 18.01 -27.95
N ARG A 67 -4.46 17.07 -28.19
CA ARG A 67 -4.08 15.67 -28.49
C ARG A 67 -3.41 15.56 -29.87
N ALA A 68 -3.98 16.21 -30.88
CA ALA A 68 -3.48 16.19 -32.25
C ALA A 68 -2.06 16.75 -32.37
N CYS A 69 -1.73 17.79 -31.61
CA CYS A 69 -0.39 18.40 -31.61
C CYS A 69 0.57 17.82 -30.56
N ARG A 70 0.18 16.76 -29.84
CA ARG A 70 0.91 16.25 -28.66
C ARG A 70 1.18 17.33 -27.61
N GLY A 71 0.28 18.29 -27.48
CA GLY A 71 0.38 19.46 -26.63
C GLY A 71 0.61 19.15 -25.15
N TYR A 72 0.07 18.05 -24.62
CA TYR A 72 0.33 17.62 -23.24
C TYR A 72 1.79 17.20 -23.03
N HIS A 73 2.39 16.50 -23.99
CA HIS A 73 3.81 16.12 -23.94
C HIS A 73 4.72 17.34 -24.05
N LEU A 74 4.36 18.30 -24.92
CA LEU A 74 5.05 19.58 -25.03
C LEU A 74 4.93 20.39 -23.73
N LEU A 75 3.74 20.40 -23.12
CA LEU A 75 3.52 21.06 -21.83
C LEU A 75 4.43 20.46 -20.75
N ALA A 76 4.52 19.13 -20.63
CA ALA A 76 5.43 18.48 -19.68
C ALA A 76 6.89 18.89 -19.93
N LEU A 77 7.34 18.92 -21.19
CA LEU A 77 8.68 19.37 -21.58
C LEU A 77 8.94 20.84 -21.18
N PHE A 78 7.98 21.72 -21.42
CA PHE A 78 8.10 23.15 -21.08
C PHE A 78 8.12 23.36 -19.57
N LEU A 79 7.26 22.65 -18.83
CA LEU A 79 7.25 22.68 -17.37
C LEU A 79 8.55 22.14 -16.77
N TYR A 80 9.14 21.09 -17.35
CA TYR A 80 10.43 20.54 -16.91
C TYR A 80 11.53 21.60 -16.94
N ARG A 81 11.61 22.39 -18.03
CA ARG A 81 12.56 23.51 -18.17
C ARG A 81 12.26 24.70 -17.26
N ARG A 82 11.12 24.70 -16.58
CA ARG A 82 10.62 25.78 -15.72
C ARG A 82 10.28 25.30 -14.31
N MET A 83 10.78 24.12 -13.90
CA MET A 83 10.44 23.54 -12.59
C MET A 83 10.78 24.48 -11.43
N ALA A 84 11.83 25.30 -11.55
CA ALA A 84 12.20 26.31 -10.57
C ALA A 84 11.15 27.42 -10.35
N LEU A 85 10.26 27.64 -11.32
CA LEU A 85 9.15 28.60 -11.21
C LEU A 85 7.88 27.95 -10.65
N LEU A 86 7.83 26.61 -10.59
CA LEU A 86 6.62 25.86 -10.24
C LEU A 86 6.40 25.84 -8.73
N ASP A 87 5.22 26.30 -8.30
CA ASP A 87 4.77 26.24 -6.92
C ASP A 87 3.42 25.50 -6.81
N LEU A 88 2.89 25.41 -5.59
CA LEU A 88 1.61 24.75 -5.32
C LEU A 88 0.42 25.42 -6.01
N GLN A 89 0.49 26.72 -6.32
CA GLN A 89 -0.59 27.41 -7.02
C GLN A 89 -0.63 27.00 -8.49
N LEU A 90 0.53 26.97 -9.15
CA LEU A 90 0.65 26.50 -10.52
C LEU A 90 0.25 25.03 -10.66
N LEU A 91 0.65 24.18 -9.70
CA LEU A 91 0.22 22.78 -9.64
C LEU A 91 -1.32 22.67 -9.56
N ASN A 92 -1.96 23.53 -8.78
CA ASN A 92 -3.42 23.52 -8.65
C ASN A 92 -4.14 23.88 -9.96
N ILE A 93 -3.55 24.73 -10.80
CA ILE A 93 -4.07 25.01 -12.15
C ILE A 93 -4.02 23.75 -13.02
N LEU A 94 -2.95 22.95 -12.91
CA LEU A 94 -2.85 21.68 -13.64
C LEU A 94 -3.93 20.68 -13.18
N PHE A 95 -4.24 20.64 -11.89
CA PHE A 95 -5.35 19.84 -11.35
C PHE A 95 -6.71 20.27 -11.91
N GLN A 96 -6.95 21.58 -12.04
CA GLN A 96 -8.18 22.12 -12.65
C GLN A 96 -8.32 21.80 -14.14
N ILE A 97 -7.20 21.59 -14.84
CA ILE A 97 -7.24 21.09 -16.23
C ILE A 97 -7.59 19.61 -16.26
N ALA A 98 -7.04 18.82 -15.34
CA ALA A 98 -7.26 17.38 -15.25
C ALA A 98 -8.69 17.01 -14.81
N ALA A 99 -9.24 17.72 -13.83
CA ALA A 99 -10.53 17.43 -13.21
C ALA A 99 -11.41 18.68 -13.10
N CYS A 100 -12.72 18.49 -13.28
CA CYS A 100 -13.73 19.52 -13.10
C CYS A 100 -14.57 19.25 -11.85
N GLU A 101 -15.01 20.31 -11.17
CA GLU A 101 -16.06 20.20 -10.15
C GLU A 101 -17.40 19.89 -10.84
N ALA A 102 -18.05 18.80 -10.46
CA ALA A 102 -19.40 18.52 -10.93
C ALA A 102 -20.39 19.48 -10.25
N SER A 103 -21.04 20.30 -11.06
CA SER A 103 -22.12 21.18 -10.60
C SER A 103 -23.43 20.39 -10.61
N PHE A 104 -24.05 20.19 -9.44
CA PHE A 104 -25.42 19.71 -9.37
C PHE A 104 -26.35 20.82 -9.86
N CYS A 105 -27.03 20.61 -10.99
CA CYS A 105 -28.20 21.40 -11.31
C CYS A 105 -29.30 20.96 -10.32
N GLY A 106 -29.66 21.84 -9.39
CA GLY A 106 -30.63 21.56 -8.33
C GLY A 106 -31.89 20.89 -8.87
N THR A 107 -32.29 19.84 -8.16
CA THR A 107 -33.56 19.11 -8.21
C THR A 107 -34.71 19.91 -8.81
N TRP A 108 -35.38 19.32 -9.81
CA TRP A 108 -36.72 19.72 -10.19
C TRP A 108 -37.58 19.67 -8.92
N LYS A 109 -38.05 20.83 -8.44
CA LYS A 109 -39.02 20.86 -7.35
C LYS A 109 -40.28 20.13 -7.83
N LEU A 110 -40.47 18.91 -7.31
CA LEU A 110 -41.76 18.25 -7.31
C LEU A 110 -42.77 19.22 -6.71
N GLN A 111 -43.83 19.50 -7.47
CA GLN A 111 -45.01 20.21 -6.99
C GLN A 111 -45.50 19.54 -5.71
N GLN A 112 -45.44 20.27 -4.60
CA GLN A 112 -46.18 19.91 -3.41
C GLN A 112 -47.67 19.96 -3.73
N ASN A 113 -48.32 18.85 -3.44
CA ASN A 113 -49.74 18.65 -3.53
C ASN A 113 -50.33 18.80 -2.12
N GLU A 114 -50.98 19.93 -1.84
CA GLU A 114 -52.00 20.13 -0.80
C GLU A 114 -52.93 21.23 -1.34
N GLY A 115 -54.26 21.17 -1.41
CA GLY A 115 -55.28 20.19 -1.13
C GLY A 115 -56.64 20.86 -1.40
N MET A 116 -57.54 20.14 -2.06
CA MET A 116 -59.00 20.29 -2.14
C MET A 116 -59.72 21.42 -2.95
N SER A 117 -60.43 20.93 -3.99
CA SER A 117 -61.83 21.19 -4.39
C SER A 117 -62.28 22.59 -4.88
N ASN A 118 -62.62 22.74 -6.17
CA ASN A 118 -63.91 22.33 -6.77
C ASN A 118 -64.24 23.12 -8.07
N ILE A 119 -65.02 22.45 -8.95
CA ILE A 119 -65.93 22.98 -10.00
C ILE A 119 -65.39 23.15 -11.44
N SER A 120 -65.73 22.13 -12.24
CA SER A 120 -66.51 22.17 -13.49
C SER A 120 -65.92 22.56 -14.86
N GLN A 121 -66.13 21.60 -15.77
CA GLN A 121 -66.62 21.71 -17.16
C GLN A 121 -65.63 22.06 -18.30
N ALA A 122 -65.37 21.00 -19.07
CA ALA A 122 -65.79 20.83 -20.48
C ALA A 122 -64.83 21.21 -21.62
N SER A 123 -64.65 20.19 -22.47
CA SER A 123 -64.62 20.22 -23.94
C SER A 123 -63.29 20.07 -24.68
N MET A 124 -63.23 18.95 -25.40
CA MET A 124 -62.49 18.63 -26.63
C MET A 124 -62.14 19.83 -27.53
N VAL A 125 -61.00 19.75 -28.24
CA VAL A 125 -60.95 19.65 -29.73
C VAL A 125 -59.60 19.09 -30.17
N THR A 126 -59.69 18.04 -30.99
CA THR A 126 -58.69 17.41 -31.86
C THR A 126 -58.34 18.31 -33.05
N TYR A 127 -57.07 18.41 -33.45
CA TYR A 127 -56.71 18.51 -34.87
C TYR A 127 -55.39 17.80 -35.16
N ASP A 128 -55.44 17.03 -36.24
CA ASP A 128 -54.46 16.10 -36.79
C ASP A 128 -53.85 16.68 -38.09
N HIS A 129 -52.77 16.03 -38.53
CA HIS A 129 -52.13 15.99 -39.86
C HIS A 129 -50.83 16.77 -40.12
N GLY A 130 -49.85 16.03 -40.67
CA GLY A 130 -48.85 16.64 -41.57
C GLY A 130 -47.49 15.95 -41.83
N THR A 131 -47.40 14.63 -41.71
CA THR A 131 -46.44 13.65 -42.28
C THR A 131 -45.20 14.07 -43.13
N MET A 132 -44.04 13.53 -42.69
CA MET A 132 -42.90 12.92 -43.46
C MET A 132 -41.82 13.76 -44.19
N ALA A 133 -40.57 13.61 -43.70
CA ALA A 133 -39.46 13.01 -44.47
C ALA A 133 -38.34 12.50 -43.53
N ARG A 134 -37.94 11.24 -43.70
CA ARG A 134 -36.90 10.49 -42.96
C ARG A 134 -35.49 10.79 -43.50
N SER A 135 -34.46 10.72 -42.65
CA SER A 135 -33.39 9.67 -42.64
C SER A 135 -32.18 10.15 -41.79
N PRO A 136 -31.17 9.30 -41.46
CA PRO A 136 -30.97 8.79 -40.10
C PRO A 136 -29.59 9.13 -39.51
N ASP A 137 -29.45 9.12 -38.19
CA ASP A 137 -28.39 8.30 -37.57
C ASP A 137 -28.65 8.08 -36.08
N GLU A 138 -28.53 6.82 -35.71
CA GLU A 138 -28.79 6.24 -34.42
C GLU A 138 -27.63 6.51 -33.47
N PHE A 139 -27.92 6.89 -32.22
CA PHE A 139 -27.25 6.28 -31.07
C PHE A 139 -28.25 6.15 -29.92
N LEU A 140 -28.41 4.90 -29.49
CA LEU A 140 -29.42 4.40 -28.57
C LEU A 140 -29.14 4.85 -27.13
N ALA A 141 -30.00 5.71 -26.59
CA ALA A 141 -30.24 5.79 -25.16
C ALA A 141 -31.36 4.80 -24.83
N PHE A 142 -30.99 3.57 -24.42
CA PHE A 142 -31.92 2.59 -23.92
C PHE A 142 -31.57 2.23 -22.47
N GLY A 143 -32.48 2.61 -21.58
CA GLY A 143 -32.86 1.87 -20.37
C GLY A 143 -31.79 1.55 -19.33
N PHE A 144 -31.75 2.33 -18.25
CA PHE A 144 -31.60 1.78 -16.91
C PHE A 144 -32.61 2.45 -15.98
N LEU A 145 -33.87 1.98 -16.07
CA LEU A 145 -34.82 2.00 -14.96
C LEU A 145 -35.00 0.54 -14.56
N GLY A 146 -34.42 0.15 -13.44
CA GLY A 146 -34.52 -1.20 -12.90
C GLY A 146 -33.55 -1.40 -11.74
N ASP A 147 -34.13 -1.45 -10.53
CA ASP A 147 -33.57 -1.92 -9.27
C ASP A 147 -32.29 -1.29 -8.73
N LEU A 148 -32.47 -0.28 -7.88
CA LEU A 148 -31.63 -0.11 -6.70
C LEU A 148 -32.52 0.28 -5.51
N GLU A 149 -33.26 -0.69 -4.99
CA GLU A 149 -33.92 -0.59 -3.69
C GLU A 149 -33.00 -1.27 -2.65
N GLY A 150 -32.48 -0.49 -1.70
CA GLY A 150 -31.54 -1.00 -0.70
C GLY A 150 -30.97 0.06 0.24
N PHE A 151 -31.83 0.64 1.08
CA PHE A 151 -31.53 1.30 2.36
C PHE A 151 -30.48 2.41 2.40
N MET A 152 -30.93 3.66 2.36
CA MET A 152 -30.43 4.69 3.29
C MET A 152 -31.63 5.43 3.89
N GLU A 153 -31.73 5.41 5.21
CA GLU A 153 -32.81 6.03 5.96
C GLU A 153 -32.79 7.55 5.77
N GLU A 154 -33.89 8.05 5.21
CA GLU A 154 -34.16 9.46 4.91
C GLU A 154 -34.60 10.20 6.18
N LYS A 155 -33.72 10.29 7.18
CA LYS A 155 -33.90 11.11 8.38
C LYS A 155 -32.52 11.50 8.89
N ASP A 156 -32.01 12.63 8.39
CA ASP A 156 -31.05 13.51 9.10
C ASP A 156 -30.56 14.70 8.24
N LEU A 157 -31.06 14.87 7.00
CA LEU A 157 -30.61 15.95 6.12
C LEU A 157 -31.21 17.35 6.39
N VAL A 158 -31.95 17.56 7.49
CA VAL A 158 -32.73 18.81 7.67
C VAL A 158 -32.23 19.74 8.79
N ASN A 159 -31.23 19.35 9.60
CA ASN A 159 -30.89 20.16 10.79
C ASN A 159 -29.47 20.71 10.92
N CYS A 160 -28.66 20.75 9.86
CA CYS A 160 -27.35 21.40 9.91
C CYS A 160 -27.23 22.56 8.91
N ILE A 161 -28.10 23.56 9.06
CA ILE A 161 -27.87 24.91 8.51
C ILE A 161 -27.83 25.88 9.68
N SER A 162 -26.64 26.05 10.27
CA SER A 162 -26.19 27.31 10.87
C SER A 162 -24.75 27.17 11.36
N GLU A 163 -23.89 28.05 10.84
CA GLU A 163 -22.66 28.53 11.49
C GLU A 163 -21.40 27.64 11.51
N VAL A 164 -20.98 27.06 10.36
CA VAL A 164 -19.54 26.79 10.06
C VAL A 164 -19.29 26.86 8.52
N GLU A 165 -19.58 28.00 7.90
CA GLU A 165 -19.68 28.12 6.42
C GLU A 165 -18.43 28.63 5.67
N SER A 166 -17.22 28.57 6.22
CA SER A 166 -16.01 28.94 5.43
C SER A 166 -14.95 27.84 5.31
N ALA A 167 -14.90 26.90 6.26
CA ALA A 167 -14.01 25.73 6.19
C ALA A 167 -14.69 24.53 5.51
N GLY A 168 -15.99 24.32 5.71
CA GLY A 168 -16.74 23.18 5.16
C GLY A 168 -16.94 23.24 3.64
N LEU A 169 -17.15 24.43 3.06
CA LEU A 169 -17.43 24.60 1.63
C LEU A 169 -16.25 24.23 0.72
N LYS A 170 -15.00 24.53 1.12
CA LYS A 170 -13.81 24.10 0.36
C LYS A 170 -13.60 22.60 0.36
N GLN A 171 -13.94 21.93 1.47
CA GLN A 171 -13.79 20.49 1.61
C GLN A 171 -14.93 19.74 0.92
N GLN A 172 -16.14 20.30 0.88
CA GLN A 172 -17.27 19.80 0.09
C GLN A 172 -17.03 19.90 -1.42
N ASN A 173 -16.38 20.96 -1.92
CA ASN A 173 -16.10 21.12 -3.35
C ASN A 173 -15.16 20.04 -3.91
N LEU A 174 -14.17 19.60 -3.12
CA LEU A 174 -13.24 18.54 -3.54
C LEU A 174 -13.93 17.17 -3.64
N ASN A 175 -14.98 16.91 -2.86
CA ASN A 175 -15.72 15.63 -2.88
C ASN A 175 -16.50 15.41 -4.20
N CYS A 176 -16.57 16.42 -5.06
CA CYS A 176 -17.34 16.43 -6.29
C CYS A 176 -16.45 16.52 -7.56
N MET A 177 -15.14 16.27 -7.47
CA MET A 177 -14.24 16.34 -8.63
C MET A 177 -14.41 15.13 -9.56
N VAL A 178 -14.64 15.38 -10.85
CA VAL A 178 -14.71 14.36 -11.90
C VAL A 178 -13.53 14.52 -12.84
N LEU A 179 -12.83 13.43 -13.14
CA LEU A 179 -11.80 13.42 -14.17
C LEU A 179 -12.40 13.79 -15.54
N SER A 180 -11.93 14.91 -16.10
CA SER A 180 -12.42 15.46 -17.37
C SER A 180 -11.39 15.40 -18.49
N ASN A 181 -10.10 15.34 -18.14
CA ASN A 181 -9.00 15.36 -19.09
C ASN A 181 -7.95 14.30 -18.74
N VAL A 182 -8.12 13.13 -19.35
CA VAL A 182 -7.28 11.95 -19.09
C VAL A 182 -5.87 12.14 -19.63
N ASP A 183 -5.71 12.78 -20.79
CA ASP A 183 -4.40 13.04 -21.39
C ASP A 183 -3.52 13.94 -20.50
N MET A 184 -4.13 14.89 -19.77
CA MET A 184 -3.41 15.71 -18.78
C MET A 184 -2.89 14.84 -17.62
N VAL A 185 -3.70 13.89 -17.15
CA VAL A 185 -3.27 12.97 -16.09
C VAL A 185 -2.14 12.08 -16.60
N GLU A 186 -2.34 11.41 -17.74
CA GLU A 186 -1.41 10.42 -18.27
C GLU A 186 -0.07 11.02 -18.68
N HIS A 187 -0.07 12.14 -19.41
CA HIS A 187 1.14 12.67 -20.05
C HIS A 187 1.82 13.80 -19.27
N VAL A 188 1.18 14.33 -18.22
CA VAL A 188 1.77 15.41 -17.40
C VAL A 188 1.80 15.03 -15.93
N LEU A 189 0.67 14.67 -15.33
CA LEU A 189 0.64 14.39 -13.89
C LEU A 189 1.32 13.06 -13.52
N LEU A 190 1.26 12.04 -14.37
CA LEU A 190 1.93 10.75 -14.15
C LEU A 190 3.34 10.68 -14.75
N ASP A 191 3.81 11.74 -15.42
CA ASP A 191 5.19 11.80 -15.91
C ASP A 191 6.15 12.11 -14.75
N TRP A 192 6.67 11.07 -14.11
CA TRP A 192 7.61 11.26 -13.01
C TRP A 192 8.95 11.86 -13.45
N THR A 193 9.30 11.81 -14.74
CA THR A 193 10.52 12.48 -15.21
C THR A 193 10.40 13.99 -15.10
N LEU A 194 9.18 14.53 -15.21
CA LEU A 194 8.87 15.91 -14.85
C LEU A 194 9.03 16.12 -13.35
N TRP A 195 8.31 15.35 -12.53
CA TRP A 195 8.16 15.63 -11.09
C TRP A 195 9.35 15.26 -10.22
N ALA A 196 10.28 14.41 -10.68
CA ALA A 196 11.48 14.01 -9.94
C ALA A 196 12.32 15.21 -9.46
N THR A 197 12.32 16.31 -10.21
CA THR A 197 13.07 17.53 -9.87
C THR A 197 12.27 18.54 -9.03
N ALA A 198 10.99 18.28 -8.79
CA ALA A 198 10.14 19.14 -7.96
C ALA A 198 10.49 18.98 -6.47
N THR A 199 10.11 19.98 -5.67
CA THR A 199 10.23 19.86 -4.22
C THR A 199 9.28 18.78 -3.67
N ILE A 200 9.67 18.11 -2.59
CA ILE A 200 8.86 17.06 -1.94
C ILE A 200 7.41 17.50 -1.68
N PRO A 201 7.12 18.73 -1.19
CA PRO A 201 5.74 19.17 -0.99
C PRO A 201 4.88 19.16 -2.26
N ILE A 202 5.46 19.47 -3.42
CA ILE A 202 4.79 19.43 -4.73
C ILE A 202 4.51 17.99 -5.13
N GLN A 203 5.49 17.10 -4.99
CA GLN A 203 5.32 15.66 -5.26
C GLN A 203 4.23 15.04 -4.36
N ILE A 204 4.24 15.34 -3.07
CA ILE A 204 3.20 14.86 -2.14
C ILE A 204 1.82 15.44 -2.47
N ALA A 205 1.74 16.71 -2.88
CA ALA A 205 0.49 17.33 -3.29
C ALA A 205 -0.09 16.67 -4.56
N LEU A 206 0.75 16.35 -5.54
CA LEU A 206 0.39 15.58 -6.73
C LEU A 206 -0.21 14.21 -6.37
N LEU A 207 0.47 13.44 -5.52
CA LEU A 207 -0.02 12.13 -5.10
C LEU A 207 -1.29 12.21 -4.26
N ARG A 208 -1.42 13.25 -3.42
CA ARG A 208 -2.65 13.51 -2.65
C ARG A 208 -3.82 13.85 -3.56
N PHE A 209 -3.60 14.58 -4.65
CA PHE A 209 -4.65 14.84 -5.64
C PHE A 209 -5.16 13.54 -6.26
N LEU A 210 -4.26 12.65 -6.71
CA LEU A 210 -4.63 11.33 -7.25
C LEU A 210 -5.37 10.47 -6.23
N GLU A 211 -4.90 10.45 -4.98
CA GLU A 211 -5.56 9.75 -3.87
C GLU A 211 -6.97 10.27 -3.61
N HIS A 212 -7.15 11.60 -3.63
CA HIS A 212 -8.46 12.22 -3.42
C HIS A 212 -9.47 11.81 -4.50
N LEU A 213 -9.03 11.67 -5.76
CA LEU A 213 -9.88 11.21 -6.86
C LEU A 213 -10.43 9.79 -6.66
N VAL A 214 -9.68 8.92 -5.95
CA VAL A 214 -10.05 7.50 -5.75
C VAL A 214 -10.62 7.18 -4.37
N LEU A 215 -10.36 7.98 -3.34
CA LEU A 215 -10.83 7.69 -1.97
C LEU A 215 -12.03 8.52 -1.52
N MET A 216 -12.03 9.82 -1.78
CA MET A 216 -12.86 10.78 -1.02
C MET A 216 -13.96 11.43 -1.87
N ASN A 217 -14.32 10.82 -3.00
CA ASN A 217 -15.13 11.45 -4.03
C ASN A 217 -16.40 10.66 -4.37
N TRP A 218 -17.51 11.36 -4.61
CA TRP A 218 -18.76 10.77 -5.10
C TRP A 218 -18.58 10.02 -6.41
N TYR A 219 -17.61 10.44 -7.23
CA TYR A 219 -17.28 9.84 -8.51
C TYR A 219 -16.09 8.89 -8.44
N ARG A 220 -15.69 8.42 -7.25
CA ARG A 220 -14.51 7.55 -7.07
C ARG A 220 -14.49 6.32 -7.99
N ILE A 221 -15.63 5.64 -8.15
CA ILE A 221 -15.72 4.44 -9.01
C ILE A 221 -15.46 4.81 -10.47
N HIS A 222 -16.05 5.90 -10.94
CA HIS A 222 -15.86 6.40 -12.30
C HIS A 222 -14.41 6.86 -12.55
N ASN A 223 -13.87 7.69 -11.64
CA ASN A 223 -12.50 8.18 -11.71
C ASN A 223 -11.50 7.02 -11.68
N LEU A 224 -11.69 6.06 -10.77
CA LEU A 224 -10.84 4.88 -10.68
C LEU A 224 -10.91 4.03 -11.95
N ALA A 225 -12.10 3.84 -12.53
CA ALA A 225 -12.24 3.13 -13.80
C ALA A 225 -11.42 3.78 -14.93
N ILE A 226 -11.44 5.12 -15.03
CA ILE A 226 -10.62 5.88 -15.99
C ILE A 226 -9.12 5.70 -15.70
N LEU A 227 -8.71 5.84 -14.43
CA LEU A 227 -7.30 5.70 -14.04
C LEU A 227 -6.77 4.28 -14.31
N ARG A 228 -7.62 3.26 -14.19
CA ARG A 228 -7.29 1.89 -14.57
C ARG A 228 -7.11 1.73 -16.08
N GLN A 229 -7.89 2.42 -16.91
CA GLN A 229 -7.74 2.38 -18.38
C GLN A 229 -6.37 2.90 -18.83
N ILE A 230 -5.82 3.90 -18.13
CA ILE A 230 -4.46 4.39 -18.37
C ILE A 230 -3.38 3.61 -17.60
N ASN A 231 -3.70 2.44 -17.04
CA ASN A 231 -2.76 1.57 -16.32
C ASN A 231 -2.05 2.25 -15.14
N LEU A 232 -2.78 3.04 -14.32
CA LEU A 232 -2.19 3.76 -13.19
C LEU A 232 -1.31 2.89 -12.29
N VAL A 233 -1.73 1.66 -11.97
CA VAL A 233 -0.92 0.73 -11.16
C VAL A 233 0.47 0.51 -11.75
N LYS A 234 0.58 0.33 -13.07
CA LYS A 234 1.86 0.16 -13.76
C LYS A 234 2.73 1.41 -13.65
N TYR A 235 2.14 2.60 -13.82
CA TYR A 235 2.87 3.86 -13.67
C TYR A 235 3.41 4.05 -12.24
N LEU A 236 2.62 3.73 -11.21
CA LEU A 236 3.05 3.80 -9.82
C LEU A 236 4.23 2.85 -9.55
N LEU A 237 4.17 1.61 -10.04
CA LEU A 237 5.26 0.63 -9.87
C LEU A 237 6.54 1.06 -10.59
N ILE A 238 6.45 1.54 -11.84
CA ILE A 238 7.61 2.06 -12.59
C ILE A 238 8.22 3.26 -11.85
N THR A 239 7.38 4.11 -11.27
CA THR A 239 7.83 5.26 -10.47
C THR A 239 8.61 4.77 -9.24
N MET A 240 8.05 3.84 -8.45
CA MET A 240 8.72 3.26 -7.28
C MET A 240 10.05 2.54 -7.60
N GLN A 241 10.28 2.14 -8.86
CA GLN A 241 11.53 1.51 -9.27
C GLN A 241 12.72 2.48 -9.34
N ARG A 242 12.45 3.79 -9.38
CA ARG A 242 13.50 4.80 -9.56
C ARG A 242 14.29 5.01 -8.27
N ASP A 243 15.60 5.18 -8.42
CA ASP A 243 16.50 5.39 -7.29
C ASP A 243 16.54 6.83 -6.76
N ASP A 244 15.89 7.77 -7.45
CA ASP A 244 15.89 9.21 -7.13
C ASP A 244 14.67 9.67 -6.33
N ILE A 245 13.90 8.73 -5.77
CA ILE A 245 12.70 9.03 -4.98
C ILE A 245 12.98 8.93 -3.50
N GLU A 246 12.63 9.98 -2.76
CA GLU A 246 12.74 9.97 -1.30
C GLU A 246 11.74 9.02 -0.64
N VAL A 247 12.13 8.47 0.52
CA VAL A 247 11.34 7.51 1.29
C VAL A 247 9.93 8.04 1.62
N THR A 248 9.80 9.32 1.97
CA THR A 248 8.50 9.94 2.28
C THR A 248 7.54 9.96 1.08
N VAL A 249 8.08 10.02 -0.13
CA VAL A 249 7.31 10.00 -1.38
C VAL A 249 6.98 8.57 -1.77
N LEU A 250 7.90 7.63 -1.58
CA LEU A 250 7.64 6.19 -1.71
C LEU A 250 6.50 5.74 -0.81
N GLU A 251 6.50 6.14 0.47
CA GLU A 251 5.41 5.86 1.42
C GLU A 251 4.07 6.35 0.85
N LYS A 252 4.04 7.57 0.29
CA LYS A 252 2.81 8.13 -0.28
C LYS A 252 2.36 7.41 -1.55
N LEU A 253 3.29 6.99 -2.41
CA LEU A 253 2.99 6.15 -3.58
C LEU A 253 2.39 4.81 -3.16
N VAL A 254 2.92 4.17 -2.11
CA VAL A 254 2.43 2.89 -1.59
C VAL A 254 1.04 3.05 -0.98
N VAL A 255 0.78 4.14 -0.26
CA VAL A 255 -0.57 4.46 0.24
C VAL A 255 -1.56 4.61 -0.92
N LEU A 256 -1.21 5.35 -1.98
CA LEU A 256 -2.06 5.47 -3.16
C LEU A 256 -2.34 4.12 -3.84
N LEU A 257 -1.31 3.28 -4.00
CA LEU A 257 -1.45 1.94 -4.55
C LEU A 257 -2.38 1.07 -3.68
N ARG A 258 -2.22 1.13 -2.35
CA ARG A 258 -3.12 0.46 -1.39
C ARG A 258 -4.56 0.89 -1.59
N SER A 259 -4.81 2.19 -1.75
CA SER A 259 -6.16 2.73 -1.97
C SER A 259 -6.79 2.18 -3.25
N ILE A 260 -6.03 2.12 -4.33
CA ILE A 260 -6.48 1.60 -5.63
C ILE A 260 -6.82 0.11 -5.57
N LEU A 261 -5.98 -0.69 -4.91
CA LEU A 261 -6.19 -2.14 -4.77
C LEU A 261 -7.24 -2.47 -3.71
N GLY A 262 -7.36 -1.65 -2.67
CA GLY A 262 -8.37 -1.78 -1.63
C GLY A 262 -9.78 -1.52 -2.14
N ASP A 263 -9.96 -0.67 -3.16
CA ASP A 263 -11.25 -0.41 -3.81
C ASP A 263 -11.52 -1.41 -4.95
N GLY A 264 -11.52 -2.70 -4.58
CA GLY A 264 -11.80 -3.83 -5.46
C GLY A 264 -10.65 -4.12 -6.44
N PHE A 265 -9.65 -4.86 -5.99
CA PHE A 265 -8.50 -5.25 -6.81
C PHE A 265 -8.89 -6.07 -8.04
N ILE A 266 -8.11 -5.91 -9.12
CA ILE A 266 -8.20 -6.73 -10.32
C ILE A 266 -7.04 -7.73 -10.33
N GLY A 267 -7.31 -8.98 -10.72
CA GLY A 267 -6.29 -10.03 -10.72
C GLY A 267 -5.03 -9.69 -11.53
N SER A 268 -5.17 -9.07 -12.71
CA SER A 268 -4.04 -8.63 -13.53
C SER A 268 -3.23 -7.51 -12.88
N GLU A 269 -3.86 -6.60 -12.14
CA GLU A 269 -3.16 -5.55 -11.38
C GLU A 269 -2.38 -6.15 -10.22
N LEU A 270 -2.96 -7.09 -9.48
CA LEU A 270 -2.25 -7.83 -8.44
C LEU A 270 -1.05 -8.60 -9.01
N GLU A 271 -1.20 -9.22 -10.18
CA GLU A 271 -0.08 -9.90 -10.84
C GLU A 271 1.06 -8.95 -11.21
N LEU A 272 0.75 -7.71 -11.63
CA LEU A 272 1.77 -6.70 -11.87
C LEU A 272 2.52 -6.35 -10.58
N VAL A 273 1.81 -6.14 -9.48
CA VAL A 273 2.42 -5.82 -8.17
C VAL A 273 3.26 -6.99 -7.67
N VAL A 274 2.73 -8.22 -7.69
CA VAL A 274 3.45 -9.42 -7.26
C VAL A 274 4.69 -9.64 -8.11
N ARG A 275 4.59 -9.50 -9.43
CA ARG A 275 5.74 -9.63 -10.33
C ARG A 275 6.79 -8.57 -10.05
N PHE A 276 6.37 -7.31 -9.84
CA PHE A 276 7.28 -6.23 -9.48
C PHE A 276 8.03 -6.52 -8.18
N VAL A 277 7.30 -6.94 -7.14
CA VAL A 277 7.87 -7.31 -5.84
C VAL A 277 8.87 -8.47 -6.02
N ILE A 278 8.53 -9.53 -6.74
CA ILE A 278 9.45 -10.66 -7.00
C ILE A 278 10.70 -10.19 -7.77
N MET A 279 10.53 -9.37 -8.81
CA MET A 279 11.63 -8.85 -9.62
C MET A 279 12.57 -7.90 -8.87
N SER A 280 12.19 -7.44 -7.67
CA SER A 280 13.08 -6.65 -6.80
C SER A 280 14.14 -7.49 -6.10
N PHE A 281 14.02 -8.83 -6.11
CA PHE A 281 15.05 -9.74 -5.64
C PHE A 281 15.84 -10.29 -6.83
N GLY A 282 17.15 -10.00 -6.82
CA GLY A 282 18.08 -10.52 -7.83
C GLY A 282 18.42 -11.98 -7.60
N PRO A 283 18.93 -12.70 -8.61
CA PRO A 283 19.42 -14.05 -8.41
C PRO A 283 20.58 -14.05 -7.40
N PRO A 284 20.66 -15.06 -6.52
CA PRO A 284 21.75 -15.16 -5.54
C PRO A 284 23.10 -15.27 -6.24
N GLU A 285 24.02 -14.37 -5.91
CA GLU A 285 25.41 -14.49 -6.33
C GLU A 285 26.08 -15.61 -5.53
N LEU A 286 26.53 -16.67 -6.21
CA LEU A 286 27.32 -17.72 -5.59
C LEU A 286 28.72 -17.16 -5.29
N ALA A 287 29.06 -17.04 -4.01
CA ALA A 287 30.43 -16.69 -3.62
C ALA A 287 31.38 -17.86 -3.93
N GLU A 288 32.67 -17.56 -4.16
CA GLU A 288 33.71 -18.55 -4.44
C GLU A 288 33.85 -19.62 -3.34
N ASP A 289 33.36 -19.34 -2.13
CA ASP A 289 33.41 -20.21 -0.96
C ASP A 289 32.15 -21.09 -0.76
N HIS A 290 31.32 -21.27 -1.80
CA HIS A 290 30.07 -22.05 -1.76
C HIS A 290 29.04 -21.60 -0.70
N GLN A 291 29.24 -20.46 -0.04
CA GLN A 291 28.28 -19.85 0.86
C GLN A 291 27.35 -18.89 0.12
N VAL A 292 26.05 -19.04 0.36
CA VAL A 292 25.03 -18.11 -0.15
C VAL A 292 25.17 -16.78 0.61
N ARG A 293 25.48 -15.72 -0.12
CA ARG A 293 25.58 -14.38 0.46
C ARG A 293 24.21 -13.71 0.46
N ARG A 294 23.79 -13.22 1.63
CA ARG A 294 22.58 -12.40 1.77
C ARG A 294 22.74 -11.08 1.00
N GLU A 295 21.68 -10.67 0.31
CA GLU A 295 21.65 -9.43 -0.46
C GLU A 295 21.92 -8.21 0.46
N PRO A 296 22.66 -7.19 -0.01
CA PRO A 296 22.99 -6.01 0.78
C PRO A 296 21.82 -5.02 0.83
N MET A 297 21.78 -4.18 1.88
CA MET A 297 20.76 -3.13 2.00
C MET A 297 20.75 -2.18 0.77
N GLY A 298 19.56 -1.89 0.24
CA GLY A 298 19.37 -0.99 -0.89
C GLY A 298 17.93 -0.50 -1.04
N ASN A 299 17.71 0.48 -1.92
CA ASN A 299 16.39 1.08 -2.15
C ASN A 299 15.32 0.04 -2.54
N HIS A 300 15.69 -0.93 -3.39
CA HIS A 300 14.81 -2.03 -3.79
C HIS A 300 14.25 -2.82 -2.59
N ILE A 301 15.02 -2.97 -1.51
CA ILE A 301 14.59 -3.67 -0.28
C ILE A 301 13.57 -2.83 0.50
N ILE A 302 13.77 -1.51 0.57
CA ILE A 302 12.83 -0.59 1.21
C ILE A 302 11.47 -0.67 0.50
N VAL A 303 11.47 -0.53 -0.83
CA VAL A 303 10.26 -0.62 -1.65
C VAL A 303 9.60 -1.99 -1.53
N ARG A 304 10.39 -3.08 -1.62
CA ARG A 304 9.90 -4.46 -1.45
C ARG A 304 9.19 -4.62 -0.10
N ASN A 305 9.79 -4.14 0.98
CA ASN A 305 9.24 -4.27 2.32
C ASN A 305 7.96 -3.45 2.51
N MET A 306 7.91 -2.23 2.00
CA MET A 306 6.67 -1.41 2.03
C MET A 306 5.54 -2.10 1.25
N LEU A 307 5.84 -2.71 0.11
CA LEU A 307 4.85 -3.43 -0.69
C LEU A 307 4.43 -4.75 -0.02
N LEU A 308 5.34 -5.48 0.62
CA LEU A 308 4.99 -6.67 1.40
C LEU A 308 4.07 -6.31 2.57
N GLU A 309 4.38 -5.25 3.32
CA GLU A 309 3.52 -4.74 4.40
C GLU A 309 2.14 -4.35 3.86
N MET A 310 2.07 -3.56 2.78
CA MET A 310 0.82 -3.19 2.12
C MET A 310 -0.01 -4.42 1.69
N LEU A 311 0.62 -5.45 1.12
CA LEU A 311 -0.08 -6.66 0.69
C LEU A 311 -0.59 -7.47 1.89
N ILE A 312 0.16 -7.54 2.98
CA ILE A 312 -0.31 -8.17 4.23
C ILE A 312 -1.52 -7.42 4.78
N ASP A 313 -1.45 -6.09 4.85
CA ASP A 313 -2.56 -5.23 5.27
C ASP A 313 -3.83 -5.45 4.44
N LEU A 314 -3.68 -5.57 3.12
CA LEU A 314 -4.78 -5.87 2.21
C LEU A 314 -5.34 -7.28 2.45
N GLN A 315 -4.48 -8.29 2.62
CA GLN A 315 -4.89 -9.67 2.89
C GLN A 315 -5.72 -9.78 4.17
N VAL A 316 -5.26 -9.15 5.25
CA VAL A 316 -5.94 -9.15 6.56
C VAL A 316 -7.31 -8.46 6.50
N ALA A 317 -7.49 -7.51 5.57
CA ALA A 317 -8.77 -6.85 5.36
C ALA A 317 -9.80 -7.70 4.59
N ILE A 318 -9.39 -8.81 3.96
CA ILE A 318 -10.29 -9.69 3.18
C ILE A 318 -11.18 -10.48 4.14
N LYS A 319 -12.49 -10.33 3.98
CA LYS A 319 -13.51 -11.04 4.78
C LYS A 319 -14.11 -12.27 4.09
N SER A 320 -14.04 -12.32 2.76
CA SER A 320 -14.61 -13.42 1.96
C SER A 320 -13.59 -14.53 1.76
N GLU A 321 -13.92 -15.77 2.13
CA GLU A 321 -13.05 -16.93 1.92
C GLU A 321 -12.73 -17.17 0.44
N GLU A 322 -13.70 -17.02 -0.47
CA GLU A 322 -13.48 -17.20 -1.91
C GLU A 322 -12.44 -16.19 -2.45
N VAL A 323 -12.57 -14.93 -2.04
CA VAL A 323 -11.63 -13.86 -2.42
C VAL A 323 -10.26 -14.12 -1.80
N LEU A 324 -10.21 -14.64 -0.57
CA LEU A 324 -8.97 -15.00 0.12
C LEU A 324 -8.25 -16.18 -0.56
N GLU A 325 -8.99 -17.19 -1.03
CA GLU A 325 -8.41 -18.29 -1.81
C GLU A 325 -7.81 -17.81 -3.14
N GLN A 326 -8.52 -16.91 -3.83
CA GLN A 326 -7.99 -16.26 -5.03
C GLN A 326 -6.73 -15.44 -4.71
N TRP A 327 -6.74 -14.71 -3.59
CA TRP A 327 -5.60 -13.93 -3.10
C TRP A 327 -4.39 -14.83 -2.85
N HIS A 328 -4.55 -15.95 -2.14
CA HIS A 328 -3.46 -16.89 -1.90
C HIS A 328 -2.84 -17.40 -3.20
N ARG A 329 -3.67 -17.73 -4.20
CA ARG A 329 -3.20 -18.20 -5.51
C ARG A 329 -2.39 -17.15 -6.28
N ILE A 330 -2.83 -15.89 -6.26
CA ILE A 330 -2.20 -14.82 -7.06
C ILE A 330 -1.01 -14.20 -6.33
N VAL A 331 -1.13 -14.02 -5.02
CA VAL A 331 -0.22 -13.24 -4.18
C VAL A 331 0.56 -14.14 -3.24
N SER A 332 -0.07 -14.68 -2.19
CA SER A 332 0.64 -15.27 -1.05
C SER A 332 1.55 -16.43 -1.44
N SER A 333 1.03 -17.41 -2.19
CA SER A 333 1.81 -18.59 -2.57
C SER A 333 3.00 -18.22 -3.46
N LYS A 334 2.84 -17.27 -4.39
CA LYS A 334 3.94 -16.82 -5.25
C LYS A 334 5.02 -16.12 -4.43
N LEU A 335 4.65 -15.15 -3.61
CA LEU A 335 5.62 -14.40 -2.80
C LEU A 335 6.39 -15.32 -1.86
N ILE A 336 5.70 -16.21 -1.15
CA ILE A 336 6.34 -17.19 -0.24
C ILE A 336 7.30 -18.11 -1.03
N THR A 337 6.87 -18.62 -2.18
CA THR A 337 7.72 -19.52 -2.99
C THR A 337 8.99 -18.84 -3.49
N PHE A 338 8.91 -17.57 -3.90
CA PHE A 338 10.06 -16.85 -4.46
C PHE A 338 10.99 -16.25 -3.39
N PHE A 339 10.50 -16.01 -2.17
CA PHE A 339 11.27 -15.33 -1.12
C PHE A 339 11.68 -16.20 0.05
N LEU A 340 11.17 -17.42 0.16
CA LEU A 340 11.78 -18.44 1.02
C LEU A 340 13.08 -18.91 0.36
N ASP A 341 14.09 -18.06 0.43
CA ASP A 341 15.43 -18.24 -0.14
C ASP A 341 16.49 -17.76 0.88
N GLU A 342 17.64 -18.41 0.90
CA GLU A 342 18.73 -18.12 1.86
C GLU A 342 19.41 -16.77 1.61
N ALA A 343 19.35 -16.24 0.39
CA ALA A 343 20.01 -15.00 0.01
C ALA A 343 19.16 -13.74 0.26
N ILE A 344 17.89 -13.87 0.62
CA ILE A 344 17.05 -12.70 0.84
C ILE A 344 17.53 -11.91 2.07
N HIS A 345 17.26 -10.61 2.08
CA HIS A 345 17.63 -9.70 3.16
C HIS A 345 16.81 -10.03 4.42
N PRO A 346 17.42 -10.00 5.62
CA PRO A 346 16.74 -10.34 6.87
C PRO A 346 15.45 -9.54 7.15
N THR A 347 15.41 -8.25 6.79
CA THR A 347 14.20 -7.43 6.96
C THR A 347 13.06 -7.87 6.03
N SER A 348 13.37 -8.40 4.85
CA SER A 348 12.36 -8.95 3.94
C SER A 348 11.95 -10.35 4.36
N MET A 349 12.88 -11.21 4.81
CA MET A 349 12.54 -12.52 5.37
C MET A 349 11.56 -12.38 6.53
N ARG A 350 11.73 -11.36 7.39
CA ARG A 350 10.76 -11.04 8.45
C ARG A 350 9.34 -10.83 7.91
N TRP A 351 9.18 -10.01 6.86
CA TRP A 351 7.87 -9.78 6.25
C TRP A 351 7.31 -11.02 5.57
N VAL A 352 8.16 -11.84 4.95
CA VAL A 352 7.78 -13.13 4.35
C VAL A 352 7.28 -14.10 5.43
N MET A 353 7.93 -14.15 6.58
CA MET A 353 7.51 -14.96 7.73
C MET A 353 6.21 -14.45 8.36
N ILE A 354 5.98 -13.14 8.42
CA ILE A 354 4.69 -12.56 8.82
C ILE A 354 3.60 -12.95 7.81
N LEU A 355 3.84 -12.79 6.51
CA LEU A 355 2.90 -13.20 5.46
C LEU A 355 2.55 -14.68 5.58
N LEU A 356 3.56 -15.55 5.73
CA LEU A 356 3.36 -16.98 5.95
C LEU A 356 2.48 -17.23 7.18
N GLY A 357 2.78 -16.56 8.30
CA GLY A 357 2.01 -16.74 9.52
C GLY A 357 0.55 -16.30 9.39
N VAL A 358 0.29 -15.18 8.70
CA VAL A 358 -1.08 -14.77 8.37
C VAL A 358 -1.75 -15.81 7.46
N CYS A 359 -1.05 -16.36 6.47
CA CYS A 359 -1.60 -17.40 5.59
C CYS A 359 -1.91 -18.72 6.30
N LEU A 360 -1.10 -19.12 7.28
CA LEU A 360 -1.31 -20.36 8.04
C LEU A 360 -2.56 -20.32 8.93
N THR A 361 -3.18 -19.16 9.14
CA THR A 361 -4.50 -19.06 9.79
C THR A 361 -5.61 -19.68 8.93
N SER A 362 -5.44 -19.72 7.61
CA SER A 362 -6.33 -20.40 6.68
C SER A 362 -6.04 -21.90 6.67
N SER A 363 -7.06 -22.71 6.98
CA SER A 363 -6.95 -24.17 7.01
C SER A 363 -6.59 -24.75 5.63
N SER A 364 -7.14 -24.19 4.55
CA SER A 364 -6.87 -24.64 3.18
C SER A 364 -5.45 -24.33 2.74
N PHE A 365 -4.92 -23.15 3.12
CA PHE A 365 -3.52 -22.80 2.87
C PHE A 365 -2.58 -23.67 3.71
N SER A 366 -2.86 -23.81 5.01
CA SER A 366 -2.06 -24.61 5.94
C SER A 366 -1.89 -26.05 5.47
N LEU A 367 -2.97 -26.69 5.01
CA LEU A 367 -2.90 -28.07 4.52
C LEU A 367 -2.05 -28.18 3.24
N LYS A 368 -2.18 -27.24 2.30
CA LYS A 368 -1.35 -27.20 1.08
C LYS A 368 0.12 -26.96 1.41
N PHE A 369 0.40 -26.07 2.35
CA PHE A 369 1.76 -25.78 2.81
C PHE A 369 2.40 -27.01 3.48
N HIS A 370 1.63 -27.74 4.29
CA HIS A 370 2.10 -28.99 4.89
C HIS A 370 2.41 -30.06 3.84
N ILE A 371 1.48 -30.35 2.93
CA ILE A 371 1.63 -31.42 1.91
C ILE A 371 2.78 -31.11 0.93
N SER A 372 3.04 -29.83 0.65
CA SER A 372 4.17 -29.42 -0.20
C SER A 372 5.54 -29.50 0.50
N GLY A 373 5.59 -29.93 1.77
CA GLY A 373 6.83 -30.00 2.54
C GLY A 373 7.32 -28.62 2.99
N GLY A 374 6.45 -27.61 3.06
CA GLY A 374 6.82 -26.23 3.38
C GLY A 374 7.54 -26.09 4.72
N PHE A 375 7.12 -26.83 5.75
CA PHE A 375 7.79 -26.84 7.06
C PHE A 375 9.22 -27.40 6.98
N GLN A 376 9.43 -28.47 6.23
CA GLN A 376 10.77 -29.03 5.99
C GLN A 376 11.66 -28.04 5.21
N GLY A 377 11.08 -27.33 4.25
CA GLY A 377 11.77 -26.28 3.50
C GLY A 377 12.27 -25.16 4.41
N LEU A 378 11.45 -24.73 5.37
CA LEU A 378 11.86 -23.72 6.37
C LEU A 378 13.06 -24.18 7.20
N THR A 379 13.12 -25.44 7.62
CA THR A 379 14.27 -25.99 8.35
C THR A 379 15.56 -25.94 7.54
N GLY A 380 15.49 -25.97 6.21
CA GLY A 380 16.65 -25.76 5.34
C GLY A 380 17.07 -24.29 5.20
N ILE A 381 16.12 -23.37 5.06
CA ILE A 381 16.38 -21.96 4.71
C ILE A 381 16.62 -21.07 5.94
N LEU A 382 15.84 -21.24 7.01
CA LEU A 382 15.89 -20.38 8.19
C LEU A 382 17.25 -20.36 8.92
N PRO A 383 18.09 -21.42 8.90
CA PRO A 383 19.49 -21.36 9.34
C PRO A 383 20.28 -20.13 8.84
N SER A 384 20.03 -19.65 7.62
CA SER A 384 20.68 -18.45 7.07
C SER A 384 20.25 -17.13 7.73
N PHE A 385 19.24 -17.19 8.60
CA PHE A 385 18.66 -16.08 9.37
C PHE A 385 18.82 -16.27 10.89
N TYR A 386 19.78 -17.11 11.31
CA TYR A 386 20.12 -17.36 12.71
C TYR A 386 20.34 -16.10 13.57
N ASP A 387 20.73 -15.00 12.95
CA ASP A 387 21.01 -13.71 13.59
C ASP A 387 19.78 -12.76 13.63
N SER A 388 18.58 -13.28 13.40
CA SER A 388 17.33 -12.50 13.33
C SER A 388 16.33 -12.93 14.42
N PRO A 389 16.37 -12.32 15.63
CA PRO A 389 15.48 -12.65 16.75
C PRO A 389 13.98 -12.60 16.41
N GLU A 390 13.59 -11.73 15.48
CA GLU A 390 12.19 -11.58 15.07
C GLU A 390 11.67 -12.81 14.32
N VAL A 391 12.54 -13.54 13.60
CA VAL A 391 12.16 -14.80 12.96
C VAL A 391 11.84 -15.85 14.01
N TYR A 392 12.69 -16.00 15.05
CA TYR A 392 12.40 -16.89 16.18
C TYR A 392 11.07 -16.54 16.85
N TYR A 393 10.83 -15.25 17.12
CA TYR A 393 9.58 -14.82 17.73
C TYR A 393 8.36 -15.18 16.89
N ILE A 394 8.41 -14.97 15.57
CA ILE A 394 7.33 -15.37 14.66
C ILE A 394 7.10 -16.89 14.71
N LEU A 395 8.15 -17.70 14.70
CA LEU A 395 8.03 -19.16 14.82
C LEU A 395 7.32 -19.57 16.11
N PHE A 396 7.68 -18.98 17.25
CA PHE A 396 7.00 -19.26 18.51
C PHE A 396 5.55 -18.75 18.52
N CYS A 397 5.26 -17.58 17.94
CA CYS A 397 3.87 -17.15 17.76
C CYS A 397 3.04 -18.23 17.04
N LEU A 398 3.57 -18.79 15.95
CA LEU A 398 2.90 -19.85 15.20
C LEU A 398 2.74 -21.12 16.04
N VAL A 399 3.77 -21.54 16.76
CA VAL A 399 3.72 -22.73 17.62
C VAL A 399 2.66 -22.58 18.72
N PHE A 400 2.52 -21.39 19.29
CA PHE A 400 1.52 -21.10 20.32
C PHE A 400 0.15 -20.68 19.75
N GLY A 401 0.00 -20.64 18.43
CA GLY A 401 -1.23 -20.18 17.77
C GLY A 401 -1.60 -18.73 18.09
N LYS A 402 -0.60 -17.86 18.26
CA LYS A 402 -0.71 -16.41 18.46
C LYS A 402 -0.60 -15.67 17.13
N ASP A 403 -1.21 -14.50 17.07
CA ASP A 403 -1.15 -13.65 15.89
C ASP A 403 0.28 -13.12 15.67
N VAL A 404 0.71 -13.15 14.41
CA VAL A 404 2.00 -12.60 13.96
C VAL A 404 1.87 -11.17 13.43
N TYR A 405 0.63 -10.69 13.29
CA TYR A 405 0.26 -9.39 12.75
C TYR A 405 -0.84 -8.74 13.62
N PRO A 406 -0.79 -7.43 13.95
CA PRO A 406 0.22 -6.46 13.53
C PRO A 406 1.60 -6.75 14.13
N ARG A 407 2.65 -6.37 13.40
CA ARG A 407 4.02 -6.64 13.82
C ARG A 407 4.38 -5.88 15.09
N LEU A 408 5.27 -6.46 15.90
CA LEU A 408 5.94 -5.72 16.95
C LEU A 408 7.02 -4.80 16.35
N PRO A 409 7.19 -3.57 16.87
CA PRO A 409 8.28 -2.69 16.47
C PRO A 409 9.65 -3.29 16.78
N GLU A 410 9.77 -3.88 17.97
CA GLU A 410 10.98 -4.53 18.49
C GLU A 410 10.59 -5.78 19.28
N VAL A 411 11.47 -6.77 19.31
CA VAL A 411 11.27 -8.03 20.03
C VAL A 411 12.19 -8.08 21.24
N ARG A 412 11.62 -8.41 22.40
CA ARG A 412 12.31 -8.58 23.69
C ARG A 412 12.01 -9.97 24.25
N MET A 413 12.83 -10.44 25.19
CA MET A 413 12.58 -11.72 25.85
C MET A 413 11.25 -11.77 26.61
N LEU A 414 10.80 -10.64 27.18
CA LEU A 414 9.46 -10.52 27.78
C LEU A 414 8.34 -10.91 26.81
N ASP A 415 8.50 -10.59 25.52
CA ASP A 415 7.49 -10.86 24.51
C ASP A 415 7.36 -12.38 24.27
N PHE A 416 8.47 -13.14 24.32
CA PHE A 416 8.44 -14.62 24.28
C PHE A 416 7.70 -15.22 25.48
N HIS A 417 8.00 -14.73 26.69
CA HIS A 417 7.32 -15.20 27.90
C HIS A 417 5.83 -14.85 27.90
N ALA A 418 5.43 -13.76 27.25
CA ALA A 418 4.03 -13.40 27.08
C ALA A 418 3.25 -14.36 26.14
N LEU A 419 3.94 -15.15 25.31
CA LEU A 419 3.31 -16.16 24.45
C LEU A 419 2.77 -17.36 25.25
N ILE A 420 3.37 -17.65 26.41
CA ILE A 420 3.03 -18.82 27.22
C ILE A 420 1.57 -18.71 27.71
N PRO A 421 0.71 -19.70 27.39
CA PRO A 421 -0.69 -19.69 27.85
C PRO A 421 -0.78 -19.69 29.38
N ARG A 422 -1.57 -18.78 29.95
CA ARG A 422 -1.81 -18.72 31.41
C ARG A 422 -2.58 -19.93 31.94
N CYS A 423 -3.24 -20.71 31.06
CA CYS A 423 -3.93 -21.95 31.40
C CYS A 423 -3.40 -23.09 30.54
N LEU A 424 -2.66 -24.01 31.16
CA LEU A 424 -1.88 -25.07 30.52
C LEU A 424 -2.72 -26.26 30.00
N SER A 425 -4.04 -26.24 30.19
CA SER A 425 -4.89 -27.43 30.04
C SER A 425 -5.74 -27.50 28.76
N GLN A 426 -5.78 -26.47 27.90
CA GLN A 426 -6.74 -26.46 26.77
C GLN A 426 -6.22 -26.00 25.39
N ASN A 427 -5.04 -25.39 25.26
CA ASN A 427 -4.54 -24.99 23.94
C ASN A 427 -3.49 -25.97 23.44
N GLU A 428 -3.82 -26.68 22.37
CA GLU A 428 -2.88 -27.52 21.61
C GLU A 428 -1.83 -26.66 20.90
N LEU A 429 -0.56 -27.05 21.01
CA LEU A 429 0.53 -26.44 20.24
C LEU A 429 0.30 -26.71 18.74
N LYS A 430 0.37 -25.66 17.93
CA LYS A 430 0.23 -25.72 16.48
C LYS A 430 1.59 -25.85 15.82
N PHE A 431 1.64 -26.33 14.57
CA PHE A 431 2.83 -26.27 13.70
C PHE A 431 4.16 -26.66 14.38
N VAL A 432 4.13 -27.74 15.17
CA VAL A 432 5.26 -28.14 16.04
C VAL A 432 6.54 -28.46 15.26
N ASP A 433 6.40 -28.80 13.98
CA ASP A 433 7.50 -29.03 13.03
C ASP A 433 8.42 -27.78 12.90
N LEU A 434 7.90 -26.57 13.18
CA LEU A 434 8.69 -25.33 13.18
C LEU A 434 9.77 -25.30 14.27
N LEU A 435 9.66 -26.12 15.32
CA LEU A 435 10.67 -26.19 16.37
C LEU A 435 11.99 -26.75 15.85
N GLU A 436 11.97 -27.61 14.82
CA GLU A 436 13.19 -28.09 14.17
C GLU A 436 13.95 -26.93 13.52
N SER A 437 13.23 -25.99 12.89
CA SER A 437 13.84 -24.79 12.33
C SER A 437 14.48 -23.91 13.41
N VAL A 438 13.84 -23.76 14.58
CA VAL A 438 14.41 -23.04 15.74
C VAL A 438 15.74 -23.66 16.18
N VAL A 439 15.79 -24.99 16.32
CA VAL A 439 17.00 -25.71 16.71
C VAL A 439 18.09 -25.59 15.64
N ALA A 440 17.73 -25.71 14.35
CA ALA A 440 18.67 -25.58 13.24
C ALA A 440 19.29 -24.16 13.15
N MET A 441 18.49 -23.12 13.39
CA MET A 441 18.98 -21.74 13.48
C MET A 441 19.96 -21.56 14.66
N ALA A 442 19.59 -22.06 15.86
CA ALA A 442 20.47 -22.00 17.02
C ALA A 442 21.79 -22.76 16.75
N LYS A 443 21.71 -23.94 16.13
CA LYS A 443 22.88 -24.75 15.76
C LYS A 443 23.83 -23.97 14.86
N THR A 444 23.31 -23.34 13.81
CA THR A 444 24.10 -22.53 12.88
C THR A 444 24.81 -21.37 13.57
N THR A 445 24.21 -20.81 14.61
CA THR A 445 24.84 -19.78 15.45
C THR A 445 26.10 -20.32 16.12
N PHE A 446 26.00 -21.48 16.79
CA PHE A 446 27.13 -22.06 17.51
C PHE A 446 28.17 -22.68 16.58
N ASP A 447 27.78 -23.31 15.47
CA ASP A 447 28.71 -23.81 14.45
C ASP A 447 29.62 -22.69 13.91
N LYS A 448 29.05 -21.49 13.67
CA LYS A 448 29.82 -20.32 13.22
C LYS A 448 30.75 -19.78 14.29
N LEU A 449 30.31 -19.72 15.55
CA LEU A 449 31.17 -19.33 16.66
C LEU A 449 32.34 -20.29 16.85
N SER A 450 32.09 -21.59 16.75
CA SER A 450 33.10 -22.64 16.84
C SER A 450 34.12 -22.49 15.70
N LEU A 451 33.68 -22.21 14.47
CA LEU A 451 34.56 -21.92 13.34
C LEU A 451 35.38 -20.63 13.52
N GLU A 452 34.76 -19.56 14.00
CA GLU A 452 35.48 -18.30 14.28
C GLU A 452 36.53 -18.49 15.38
N ALA A 453 36.23 -19.30 16.39
CA ALA A 453 37.16 -19.62 17.47
C ALA A 453 38.36 -20.46 16.98
N THR A 454 38.15 -21.44 16.09
CA THR A 454 39.26 -22.24 15.51
C THR A 454 40.17 -21.38 14.63
N VAL A 455 39.60 -20.54 13.77
CA VAL A 455 40.36 -19.60 12.93
C VAL A 455 41.15 -18.59 13.77
N ALA A 456 40.57 -18.06 14.85
CA ALA A 456 41.26 -17.14 15.76
C ALA A 456 42.45 -17.81 16.48
N CYS A 457 42.30 -19.08 16.88
CA CYS A 457 43.38 -19.87 17.47
C CYS A 457 44.54 -20.09 16.48
N GLU A 458 44.23 -20.38 15.22
CA GLU A 458 45.22 -20.57 14.15
C GLU A 458 45.95 -19.28 13.76
N ALA A 459 45.27 -18.13 13.85
CA ALA A 459 45.83 -16.81 13.56
C ALA A 459 46.64 -16.18 14.72
N GLY A 460 46.68 -16.82 15.90
CA GLY A 460 47.40 -16.32 17.07
C GLY A 460 46.79 -15.06 17.72
N VAL A 461 45.53 -14.75 17.42
CA VAL A 461 44.81 -13.59 17.97
C VAL A 461 43.81 -14.09 19.03
N HIS A 462 44.07 -13.81 20.31
CA HIS A 462 43.10 -14.07 21.36
C HIS A 462 41.91 -13.10 21.22
N SER A 463 40.79 -13.57 20.66
CA SER A 463 39.53 -12.82 20.64
C SER A 463 38.93 -12.73 22.05
N PRO A 464 38.56 -11.54 22.56
CA PRO A 464 37.92 -11.39 23.86
C PRO A 464 36.46 -11.88 23.90
N VAL A 465 35.84 -12.16 22.74
CA VAL A 465 34.40 -12.49 22.63
C VAL A 465 34.10 -13.92 23.07
N SER A 466 34.95 -14.89 22.73
CA SER A 466 34.78 -16.29 23.15
C SER A 466 34.99 -16.48 24.66
N ALA A 467 35.87 -15.67 25.27
CA ALA A 467 36.11 -15.66 26.71
C ALA A 467 34.95 -15.02 27.50
N SER A 468 34.28 -14.01 26.94
CA SER A 468 33.14 -13.34 27.60
C SER A 468 31.90 -14.22 27.66
N LEU A 469 31.55 -14.91 26.57
CA LEU A 469 30.37 -15.79 26.51
C LEU A 469 30.56 -17.06 27.37
N THR A 470 31.77 -17.63 27.38
CA THR A 470 32.09 -18.76 28.28
C THR A 470 32.10 -18.34 29.75
N ALA A 471 32.50 -17.11 30.07
CA ALA A 471 32.39 -16.56 31.41
C ALA A 471 30.93 -16.29 31.84
N GLU A 472 30.08 -15.74 30.97
CA GLU A 472 28.65 -15.53 31.25
C GLU A 472 27.90 -16.86 31.44
N LEU A 473 28.16 -17.87 30.59
CA LEU A 473 27.58 -19.20 30.73
C LEU A 473 28.10 -19.95 31.98
N ALA A 474 29.35 -19.71 32.41
CA ALA A 474 29.97 -20.35 33.56
C ALA A 474 29.76 -19.64 34.92
N GLU A 475 29.52 -18.33 34.95
CA GLU A 475 29.17 -17.60 36.18
C GLU A 475 27.70 -17.80 36.56
N GLU A 476 26.78 -17.86 35.61
CA GLU A 476 25.36 -18.06 35.91
C GLU A 476 25.01 -19.50 36.33
N THR A 477 25.78 -20.50 35.90
CA THR A 477 25.61 -21.89 36.38
C THR A 477 25.98 -22.08 37.86
N LYS A 478 26.65 -21.10 38.49
CA LYS A 478 26.96 -21.12 39.93
C LYS A 478 25.88 -20.49 40.82
N HIS A 479 24.89 -19.79 40.26
CA HIS A 479 23.89 -19.04 41.04
C HIS A 479 22.55 -19.79 41.24
N ILE A 480 22.60 -21.10 41.53
CA ILE A 480 21.43 -21.86 42.02
C ILE A 480 21.06 -21.50 43.48
N GLY A 481 21.82 -20.61 44.14
CA GLY A 481 21.40 -20.04 45.41
C GLY A 481 21.94 -18.63 45.60
N VAL A 482 21.06 -17.64 45.61
CA VAL A 482 21.00 -16.49 46.54
C VAL A 482 20.01 -15.46 45.97
N GLU A 483 18.98 -15.18 46.76
CA GLU A 483 17.84 -14.31 46.50
C GLU A 483 18.17 -12.81 46.47
N LEU A 484 17.24 -12.06 45.85
CA LEU A 484 16.97 -10.60 45.94
C LEU A 484 17.82 -9.62 45.12
N GLN A 485 19.07 -9.90 44.76
CA GLN A 485 19.82 -9.04 43.81
C GLN A 485 19.71 -9.53 42.35
N GLY A 486 19.38 -10.82 42.18
CA GLY A 486 19.12 -11.45 40.88
C GLY A 486 17.82 -10.97 40.23
N GLU A 487 16.75 -10.70 40.98
CA GLU A 487 15.45 -10.30 40.39
C GLU A 487 15.54 -8.95 39.65
N ALA A 488 16.28 -7.97 40.19
CA ALA A 488 16.45 -6.67 39.56
C ALA A 488 17.37 -6.71 38.32
N LEU A 489 18.36 -7.62 38.30
CA LEU A 489 19.19 -7.86 37.11
C LEU A 489 18.39 -8.62 36.05
N MET A 490 17.65 -9.66 36.45
CA MET A 490 16.75 -10.43 35.60
C MET A 490 15.71 -9.52 34.92
N HIS A 491 15.08 -8.60 35.65
CA HIS A 491 14.16 -7.63 35.05
C HIS A 491 14.82 -6.70 34.02
N LYS A 492 16.11 -6.35 34.17
CA LYS A 492 16.85 -5.58 33.16
C LYS A 492 17.23 -6.44 31.94
N THR A 493 17.62 -7.70 32.14
CA THR A 493 17.99 -8.63 31.06
C THR A 493 16.76 -9.08 30.26
N TYR A 494 15.63 -9.34 30.92
CA TYR A 494 14.36 -9.67 30.24
C TYR A 494 13.78 -8.48 29.47
N ALA A 495 13.96 -7.26 29.99
CA ALA A 495 13.51 -6.03 29.33
C ALA A 495 14.41 -5.54 28.19
N ALA A 496 15.61 -6.10 28.06
CA ALA A 496 16.55 -5.74 27.00
C ALA A 496 16.03 -6.17 25.62
N ARG A 497 16.25 -5.30 24.63
CA ARG A 497 15.98 -5.58 23.22
C ARG A 497 16.89 -6.72 22.76
N LEU A 498 16.33 -7.72 22.07
CA LEU A 498 17.13 -8.71 21.37
C LEU A 498 17.69 -8.05 20.10
N MET A 499 18.99 -7.76 20.13
CA MET A 499 19.67 -7.18 18.99
C MET A 499 19.90 -8.24 17.91
N GLY A 500 19.55 -7.92 16.67
CA GLY A 500 19.88 -8.75 15.52
C GLY A 500 21.31 -8.48 15.03
N GLY A 501 21.84 -9.40 14.24
CA GLY A 501 23.16 -9.32 13.64
C GLY A 501 24.15 -10.32 14.21
N THR A 502 25.22 -10.59 13.45
CA THR A 502 26.16 -11.70 13.69
C THR A 502 26.82 -11.67 15.07
N ALA A 503 27.15 -10.49 15.58
CA ALA A 503 27.81 -10.32 16.88
C ALA A 503 26.92 -10.67 18.08
N GLU A 504 25.62 -10.39 18.00
CA GLU A 504 24.65 -10.55 19.10
C GLU A 504 23.86 -11.87 19.01
N ALA A 505 23.94 -12.54 17.86
CA ALA A 505 23.30 -13.82 17.61
C ALA A 505 23.57 -14.89 18.69
N PRO A 506 24.81 -15.06 19.22
CA PRO A 506 25.09 -16.04 20.28
C PRO A 506 24.28 -15.82 21.55
N ALA A 507 24.22 -14.57 22.02
CA ALA A 507 23.50 -14.20 23.23
C ALA A 507 21.98 -14.35 23.04
N ALA A 508 21.46 -13.97 21.86
CA ALA A 508 20.06 -14.17 21.50
C ALA A 508 19.69 -15.67 21.45
N ALA A 509 20.49 -16.49 20.76
CA ALA A 509 20.27 -17.94 20.65
C ALA A 509 20.32 -18.62 22.03
N ALA A 510 21.30 -18.28 22.88
CA ALA A 510 21.38 -18.79 24.25
C ALA A 510 20.14 -18.41 25.09
N SER A 511 19.64 -17.18 24.93
CA SER A 511 18.43 -16.71 25.61
C SER A 511 17.18 -17.47 25.15
N ILE A 512 17.05 -17.73 23.85
CA ILE A 512 15.96 -18.51 23.26
C ILE A 512 16.01 -19.98 23.72
N LEU A 513 17.21 -20.60 23.75
CA LEU A 513 17.37 -21.97 24.25
C LEU A 513 17.03 -22.06 25.74
N ARG A 514 17.44 -21.08 26.55
CA ARG A 514 17.04 -21.01 27.97
C ARG A 514 15.51 -20.90 28.11
N PHE A 515 14.87 -20.06 27.30
CA PHE A 515 13.41 -19.99 27.21
C PHE A 515 12.77 -21.33 26.84
N MET A 516 13.33 -22.08 25.88
CA MET A 516 12.84 -23.41 25.52
C MET A 516 12.98 -24.42 26.67
N VAL A 517 14.08 -24.38 27.43
CA VAL A 517 14.27 -25.21 28.61
C VAL A 517 13.22 -24.90 29.68
N ASP A 518 12.95 -23.62 29.94
CA ASP A 518 11.93 -23.21 30.88
C ASP A 518 10.52 -23.60 30.40
N LEU A 519 10.27 -23.50 29.10
CA LEU A 519 9.04 -23.95 28.47
C LEU A 519 8.85 -25.46 28.62
N ALA A 520 9.89 -26.27 28.46
CA ALA A 520 9.81 -27.72 28.67
C ALA A 520 9.48 -28.09 30.13
N LYS A 521 9.93 -27.29 31.10
CA LYS A 521 9.57 -27.48 32.52
C LYS A 521 8.13 -27.09 32.82
N MET A 522 7.62 -26.04 32.16
CA MET A 522 6.32 -25.45 32.47
C MET A 522 5.17 -26.03 31.61
N CYS A 523 5.44 -26.47 30.38
CA CYS A 523 4.44 -26.91 29.41
C CYS A 523 4.58 -28.39 29.10
N HIS A 524 3.64 -29.21 29.59
CA HIS A 524 3.66 -30.66 29.38
C HIS A 524 3.61 -31.05 27.89
N GLN A 525 2.83 -30.34 27.06
CA GLN A 525 2.77 -30.62 25.62
C GLN A 525 4.11 -30.34 24.94
N PHE A 526 4.77 -29.24 25.29
CA PHE A 526 6.11 -28.92 24.78
C PHE A 526 7.14 -29.95 25.25
N SER A 527 7.09 -30.36 26.52
CA SER A 527 7.92 -31.43 27.06
C SER A 527 7.74 -32.74 26.29
N ALA A 528 6.50 -33.10 25.94
CA ALA A 528 6.22 -34.32 25.18
C ALA A 528 6.82 -34.26 23.76
N ILE A 529 6.82 -33.08 23.13
CA ILE A 529 7.49 -32.88 21.83
C ILE A 529 9.01 -33.01 21.98
N CYS A 530 9.59 -32.43 23.04
CA CYS A 530 11.02 -32.51 23.31
C CYS A 530 11.53 -33.95 23.50
N GLN A 531 10.65 -34.88 23.89
CA GLN A 531 10.96 -36.30 24.09
C GLN A 531 10.82 -37.15 22.83
N ARG A 532 10.34 -36.58 21.70
CA ARG A 532 10.27 -37.32 20.44
C ARG A 532 11.69 -37.57 19.92
N ALA A 533 11.93 -38.76 19.39
CA ALA A 533 13.27 -39.22 19.03
C ALA A 533 13.91 -38.42 17.89
N ASP A 534 13.10 -37.98 16.94
CA ASP A 534 13.47 -37.08 15.84
C ASP A 534 13.93 -35.71 16.36
N PHE A 535 13.12 -35.05 17.18
CA PHE A 535 13.47 -33.74 17.74
C PHE A 535 14.65 -33.80 18.70
N LEU A 536 14.73 -34.85 19.54
CA LEU A 536 15.86 -35.06 20.44
C LEU A 536 17.17 -35.21 19.67
N LYS A 537 17.16 -35.86 18.50
CA LYS A 537 18.34 -35.96 17.63
C LYS A 537 18.82 -34.58 17.18
N CYS A 538 17.92 -33.69 16.77
CA CYS A 538 18.28 -32.31 16.42
C CYS A 538 18.90 -31.56 17.60
N CYS A 539 18.36 -31.74 18.81
CA CYS A 539 18.93 -31.14 20.03
C CYS A 539 20.30 -31.73 20.40
N VAL A 540 20.53 -33.02 20.17
CA VAL A 540 21.85 -33.64 20.36
C VAL A 540 22.87 -33.09 19.37
N ASP A 541 22.49 -32.95 18.10
CA ASP A 541 23.36 -32.35 17.09
C ASP A 541 23.73 -30.90 17.45
N LEU A 542 22.79 -30.13 18.01
CA LEU A 542 23.04 -28.79 18.57
C LEU A 542 23.97 -28.81 19.79
N TYR A 543 23.85 -29.80 20.68
CA TYR A 543 24.69 -29.89 21.88
C TYR A 543 26.18 -30.11 21.56
N PHE A 544 26.48 -30.71 20.40
CA PHE A 544 27.86 -30.98 19.96
C PHE A 544 28.44 -29.90 19.03
N SER A 545 27.66 -28.88 18.66
CA SER A 545 28.12 -27.66 17.99
C SER A 545 28.84 -26.73 18.97
#